data_AF-A0A1H0VGG5-F1
#
_entry.id   AF-A0A1H0VGG5-F1
#
_cell.length_a   1.000
_cell.length_b   1.000
_cell.length_c   1.000
_cell.angle_alpha   90.00
_cell.angle_beta   90.00
_cell.angle_gamma   90.00
#
_symmetry.space_group_name_H-M   'P 1'
#
loop_
_entity.id
_entity.type
_entity.pdbx_description
1 polymer ?
#
loop_
_entity_poly.entity_id
_entity_poly.type
_entity_poly.pdbx_seq_one_letter_code
_entity_poly.pdbx_strand_id
1 'polypeptide(L)'
;MQRGNDSAEAGGQGIHSNYRELIRLAGAYGLEGDLIPQTNHQPAYLDRAGNLRYPQGRTGITKLMNARGKRDFAWFAAKYMTFGKKFDLFETALDLPGYDNLSAAEAFSWAGEDFRDFILRPSAHAMANTTPEHTNLYHYMNLMRLVATTSVMTLRTGNVTLPEKIAAAVGVRYECPAEKISFSGRKVDGVVLASGESIKADHVIVATPVGYAAKLMPDHLANARTFLGGFPNAPFGLVYFFLDRPLMTDAYVYLGHAYRDTVFNMAINHSVKTPHMVPSGKGILSAWPCYPNSADFDQLTNTELINLALKDIDAFFPGVAEYVEEARVQRHPWGVGRLSVGQHAKILKFKKDAESFSGISFAGNDYDGVHMESAVRSGMRAANRVLAGIS
;
A
#
# COMPACT_ATOMS: atom_id res chain seq x y z
N MET A 1 -5.70 2.11 14.41
CA MET A 1 -7.03 1.73 14.94
C MET A 1 -6.83 1.24 16.36
N GLN A 2 -7.56 1.75 17.36
CA GLN A 2 -7.26 1.47 18.78
C GLN A 2 -8.52 1.25 19.61
N ARG A 3 -8.51 0.27 20.53
CA ARG A 3 -9.56 0.03 21.53
C ARG A 3 -8.92 -0.35 22.86
N GLY A 4 -9.06 0.52 23.86
CA GLY A 4 -8.30 0.40 25.10
C GLY A 4 -6.80 0.42 24.80
N ASN A 5 -6.08 -0.59 25.29
CA ASN A 5 -4.64 -0.75 25.06
C ASN A 5 -4.30 -1.56 23.80
N ASP A 6 -5.30 -2.12 23.11
CA ASP A 6 -5.07 -2.85 21.88
C ASP A 6 -5.11 -1.91 20.67
N SER A 7 -4.28 -2.20 19.69
CA SER A 7 -4.21 -1.44 18.45
C SER A 7 -3.85 -2.31 17.25
N ALA A 8 -4.20 -1.80 16.08
CA ALA A 8 -3.85 -2.36 14.79
C ALA A 8 -3.57 -1.24 13.79
N GLU A 9 -2.64 -1.48 12.88
CA GLU A 9 -2.29 -0.53 11.82
C GLU A 9 -3.47 -0.28 10.91
N ALA A 10 -3.84 1.00 10.73
CA ALA A 10 -4.97 1.46 9.91
C ALA A 10 -4.58 1.81 8.46
N GLY A 11 -3.30 1.76 8.14
CA GLY A 11 -2.73 2.07 6.83
C GLY A 11 -1.52 1.18 6.55
N GLY A 12 -0.32 1.78 6.50
CA GLY A 12 0.95 1.05 6.30
C GLY A 12 1.15 -0.09 7.28
N GLN A 13 1.08 -1.32 6.78
CA GLN A 13 0.99 -2.54 7.58
C GLN A 13 2.32 -3.07 8.13
N GLY A 14 3.44 -2.56 7.65
CA GLY A 14 4.75 -3.06 8.01
C GLY A 14 5.89 -2.35 7.28
N ILE A 15 7.05 -2.36 7.92
CA ILE A 15 8.32 -1.83 7.45
C ILE A 15 9.15 -3.01 6.95
N HIS A 16 9.51 -3.01 5.68
CA HIS A 16 10.34 -4.09 5.14
C HIS A 16 11.81 -3.90 5.52
N SER A 17 12.53 -5.00 5.71
CA SER A 17 13.94 -5.01 6.12
C SER A 17 14.91 -4.32 5.15
N ASN A 18 14.47 -3.99 3.95
CA ASN A 18 15.23 -3.23 2.95
C ASN A 18 14.77 -1.77 2.79
N TYR A 19 13.87 -1.28 3.65
CA TYR A 19 13.50 0.14 3.73
C TYR A 19 14.63 0.93 4.42
N ARG A 20 15.77 1.03 3.74
CA ARG A 20 17.03 1.50 4.33
C ARG A 20 16.94 2.92 4.83
N GLU A 21 16.36 3.83 4.05
CA GLU A 21 16.26 5.23 4.45
C GLU A 21 15.19 5.43 5.53
N LEU A 22 14.08 4.70 5.49
CA LEU A 22 13.10 4.73 6.58
C LEU A 22 13.66 4.19 7.89
N ILE A 23 14.40 3.07 7.86
CA ILE A 23 15.05 2.50 9.05
C ILE A 23 16.10 3.46 9.60
N ARG A 24 16.92 4.08 8.73
CA ARG A 24 17.87 5.13 9.14
C ARG A 24 17.14 6.32 9.77
N LEU A 25 16.03 6.75 9.20
CA LEU A 25 15.21 7.82 9.75
C LEU A 25 14.64 7.44 11.12
N ALA A 26 14.13 6.22 11.30
CA ALA A 26 13.72 5.72 12.60
C ALA A 26 14.86 5.77 13.63
N GLY A 27 16.08 5.36 13.25
CA GLY A 27 17.27 5.48 14.09
C GLY A 27 17.59 6.92 14.50
N ALA A 28 17.50 7.87 13.55
CA ALA A 28 17.73 9.30 13.82
C ALA A 28 16.75 9.90 14.83
N TYR A 29 15.56 9.31 14.99
CA TYR A 29 14.55 9.70 15.97
C TYR A 29 14.48 8.76 17.19
N GLY A 30 15.53 7.96 17.41
CA GLY A 30 15.68 7.09 18.58
C GLY A 30 14.66 5.95 18.64
N LEU A 31 14.25 5.42 17.49
CA LEU A 31 13.26 4.33 17.38
C LEU A 31 13.90 3.00 16.92
N GLU A 32 15.23 2.91 16.85
CA GLU A 32 15.91 1.69 16.41
C GLU A 32 15.57 0.47 17.28
N GLY A 33 15.51 0.65 18.61
CA GLY A 33 15.12 -0.39 19.57
C GLY A 33 13.61 -0.72 19.59
N ASP A 34 12.81 0.04 18.82
CA ASP A 34 11.36 -0.16 18.72
C ASP A 34 10.96 -0.91 17.45
N LEU A 35 11.89 -1.23 16.55
CA LEU A 35 11.62 -2.09 15.40
C LEU A 35 11.44 -3.54 15.86
N ILE A 36 10.21 -4.04 15.80
CA ILE A 36 9.82 -5.40 16.18
C ILE A 36 9.64 -6.25 14.92
N PRO A 37 10.47 -7.28 14.69
CA PRO A 37 10.26 -8.23 13.61
C PRO A 37 8.94 -8.99 13.78
N GLN A 38 8.20 -9.13 12.68
CA GLN A 38 7.13 -10.09 12.61
C GLN A 38 7.73 -11.50 12.61
N THR A 39 7.43 -12.29 13.63
CA THR A 39 7.99 -13.65 13.81
C THR A 39 7.11 -14.75 13.23
N ASN A 40 5.80 -14.50 13.12
CA ASN A 40 4.87 -15.45 12.53
C ASN A 40 4.67 -15.18 11.04
N HIS A 41 4.85 -16.21 10.22
CA HIS A 41 4.74 -16.14 8.77
C HIS A 41 3.69 -17.09 8.19
N GLN A 42 2.86 -17.75 9.00
CA GLN A 42 1.90 -18.73 8.51
C GLN A 42 0.73 -18.06 7.78
N PRO A 43 0.53 -18.29 6.47
CA PRO A 43 -0.70 -17.90 5.79
C PRO A 43 -1.75 -19.02 5.85
N ALA A 44 -3.00 -18.67 5.60
CA ALA A 44 -4.08 -19.59 5.31
C ALA A 44 -4.70 -19.28 3.95
N TYR A 45 -5.00 -20.32 3.18
CA TYR A 45 -5.63 -20.22 1.85
C TYR A 45 -6.93 -21.00 1.83
N LEU A 46 -8.02 -20.34 1.47
CA LEU A 46 -9.30 -20.99 1.22
C LEU A 46 -9.26 -21.66 -0.16
N ASP A 47 -9.41 -22.98 -0.22
CA ASP A 47 -9.48 -23.74 -1.47
C ASP A 47 -10.88 -23.73 -2.10
N ARG A 48 -11.01 -24.15 -3.36
CA ARG A 48 -12.28 -24.14 -4.10
C ARG A 48 -13.42 -24.93 -3.45
N ALA A 49 -13.11 -25.85 -2.55
CA ALA A 49 -14.11 -26.60 -1.79
C ALA A 49 -14.52 -25.89 -0.49
N GLY A 50 -13.99 -24.68 -0.22
CA GLY A 50 -14.26 -23.89 0.97
C GLY A 50 -13.42 -24.27 2.17
N ASN A 51 -12.35 -25.06 2.02
CA ASN A 51 -11.51 -25.49 3.14
C ASN A 51 -10.28 -24.60 3.28
N LEU A 52 -9.93 -24.24 4.51
CA LEU A 52 -8.66 -23.58 4.81
C LEU A 52 -7.49 -24.56 4.71
N ARG A 53 -6.44 -24.11 4.01
CA ARG A 53 -5.17 -24.81 3.84
C ARG A 53 -4.03 -23.97 4.40
N TYR A 54 -3.15 -24.61 5.17
CA TYR A 54 -2.05 -23.96 5.89
C TYR A 54 -0.72 -24.47 5.33
N PRO A 55 -0.21 -23.87 4.23
CA PRO A 55 1.07 -24.30 3.67
C PRO A 55 2.20 -24.01 4.66
N GLN A 56 2.89 -25.07 5.08
CA GLN A 56 3.98 -25.00 6.05
C GLN A 56 5.35 -24.93 5.37
N GLY A 57 6.19 -24.01 5.83
CA GLY A 57 7.57 -23.85 5.36
C GLY A 57 7.72 -23.35 3.92
N ARG A 58 8.97 -23.24 3.45
CA ARG A 58 9.33 -22.58 2.17
C ARG A 58 8.73 -23.24 0.93
N THR A 59 8.45 -24.54 0.97
CA THR A 59 7.87 -25.29 -0.16
C THR A 59 6.39 -25.61 0.07
N GLY A 60 5.81 -25.17 1.19
CA GLY A 60 4.45 -25.50 1.59
C GLY A 60 3.41 -25.15 0.53
N ILE A 61 3.57 -24.00 -0.15
CA ILE A 61 2.64 -23.54 -1.18
C ILE A 61 2.55 -24.51 -2.36
N THR A 62 3.65 -25.19 -2.69
CA THR A 62 3.68 -26.17 -3.79
C THR A 62 2.85 -27.42 -3.46
N LYS A 63 2.58 -27.70 -2.18
CA LYS A 63 1.72 -28.81 -1.75
C LYS A 63 0.24 -28.56 -2.03
N LEU A 64 -0.14 -27.30 -2.26
CA LEU A 64 -1.51 -26.93 -2.66
C LEU A 64 -1.76 -27.14 -4.17
N MET A 65 -0.70 -27.47 -4.93
CA MET A 65 -0.73 -27.49 -6.38
C MET A 65 -0.58 -28.90 -6.94
N ASN A 66 -1.27 -29.16 -8.05
CA ASN A 66 -1.07 -30.29 -8.94
C ASN A 66 0.25 -30.16 -9.73
N ALA A 67 0.57 -31.16 -10.55
CA ALA A 67 1.81 -31.21 -11.32
C ALA A 67 1.97 -30.01 -12.27
N ARG A 68 0.88 -29.56 -12.92
CA ARG A 68 0.89 -28.37 -13.78
C ARG A 68 1.17 -27.11 -12.98
N GLY A 69 0.48 -26.90 -11.86
CA GLY A 69 0.69 -25.74 -10.98
C GLY A 69 2.14 -25.64 -10.49
N LYS A 70 2.73 -26.77 -10.08
CA LYS A 70 4.15 -26.83 -9.68
C LYS A 70 5.11 -26.44 -10.80
N ARG A 71 4.88 -26.96 -12.02
CA ARG A 71 5.68 -26.62 -13.21
C ARG A 71 5.55 -25.13 -13.53
N ASP A 72 4.32 -24.61 -13.53
CA ASP A 72 4.03 -23.22 -13.84
C ASP A 72 4.66 -22.28 -12.79
N PHE A 73 4.63 -22.64 -11.50
CA PHE A 73 5.33 -21.93 -10.43
C PHE A 73 6.86 -21.95 -10.60
N ALA A 74 7.44 -23.10 -10.93
CA ALA A 74 8.88 -23.21 -11.19
C ALA A 74 9.31 -22.36 -12.39
N TRP A 75 8.51 -22.36 -13.47
CA TRP A 75 8.73 -21.51 -14.63
C TRP A 75 8.63 -20.02 -14.30
N PHE A 76 7.61 -19.63 -13.52
CA PHE A 76 7.47 -18.26 -13.02
C PHE A 76 8.72 -17.82 -12.23
N ALA A 77 9.15 -18.63 -11.26
CA ALA A 77 10.31 -18.34 -10.43
C ALA A 77 11.58 -18.19 -11.29
N ALA A 78 11.84 -19.13 -12.20
CA ALA A 78 12.98 -19.05 -13.09
C ALA A 78 12.94 -17.81 -13.98
N LYS A 79 11.85 -17.61 -14.73
CA LYS A 79 11.74 -16.56 -15.75
C LYS A 79 11.67 -15.15 -15.16
N TYR A 80 10.90 -14.96 -14.09
CA TYR A 80 10.58 -13.62 -13.59
C TYR A 80 11.30 -13.25 -12.29
N MET A 81 11.61 -14.21 -11.42
CA MET A 81 12.32 -13.93 -10.16
C MET A 81 13.84 -14.00 -10.35
N THR A 82 14.34 -15.05 -11.01
CA THR A 82 15.78 -15.27 -11.20
C THR A 82 16.34 -14.53 -12.42
N PHE A 83 15.74 -14.74 -13.60
CA PHE A 83 16.23 -14.17 -14.88
C PHE A 83 15.44 -12.94 -15.36
N GLY A 84 14.46 -12.48 -14.56
CA GLY A 84 13.65 -11.32 -14.91
C GLY A 84 14.44 -10.01 -14.85
N LYS A 85 13.95 -8.98 -15.54
CA LYS A 85 14.56 -7.65 -15.55
C LYS A 85 14.69 -7.12 -14.11
N LYS A 86 15.83 -6.49 -13.81
CA LYS A 86 16.06 -5.81 -12.53
C LYS A 86 15.72 -4.33 -12.69
N PHE A 87 15.00 -3.80 -11.72
CA PHE A 87 14.63 -2.40 -11.61
C PHE A 87 14.52 -2.05 -10.12
N ASP A 88 14.57 -0.76 -9.80
CA ASP A 88 14.49 -0.29 -8.41
C ASP A 88 13.12 -0.64 -7.81
N LEU A 89 13.11 -1.06 -6.54
CA LEU A 89 11.88 -1.43 -5.84
C LEU A 89 11.07 -0.21 -5.39
N PHE A 90 11.74 0.92 -5.13
CA PHE A 90 11.17 2.10 -4.48
C PHE A 90 11.30 3.36 -5.32
N GLU A 91 11.59 3.20 -6.62
CA GLU A 91 11.66 4.31 -7.54
C GLU A 91 11.30 3.91 -8.98
N THR A 92 10.36 4.64 -9.58
CA THR A 92 10.12 4.57 -11.01
C THR A 92 11.19 5.39 -11.72
N ALA A 93 12.26 4.71 -12.14
CA ALA A 93 13.41 5.32 -12.82
C ALA A 93 13.61 4.83 -14.27
N LEU A 94 12.99 3.70 -14.64
CA LEU A 94 13.21 3.06 -15.93
C LEU A 94 11.88 2.65 -16.55
N ASP A 95 11.67 3.04 -17.81
CA ASP A 95 10.56 2.54 -18.61
C ASP A 95 10.90 1.13 -19.10
N LEU A 96 10.01 0.18 -18.83
CA LEU A 96 10.09 -1.19 -19.29
C LEU A 96 8.79 -1.54 -20.01
N PRO A 97 8.62 -1.20 -21.30
CA PRO A 97 7.34 -1.36 -21.99
C PRO A 97 6.79 -2.79 -21.95
N GLY A 98 7.65 -3.81 -22.01
CA GLY A 98 7.23 -5.22 -21.88
C GLY A 98 6.74 -5.65 -20.49
N TYR A 99 6.85 -4.78 -19.49
CA TYR A 99 6.32 -4.95 -18.13
C TYR A 99 5.22 -3.92 -17.82
N ASP A 100 5.35 -2.69 -18.32
CA ASP A 100 4.37 -1.63 -18.06
C ASP A 100 3.12 -1.76 -18.95
N ASN A 101 3.26 -2.21 -20.19
CA ASN A 101 2.17 -2.26 -21.17
C ASN A 101 1.39 -3.60 -21.17
N LEU A 102 1.55 -4.41 -20.13
CA LEU A 102 0.81 -5.67 -19.94
C LEU A 102 0.21 -5.69 -18.54
N SER A 103 -1.04 -6.10 -18.42
CA SER A 103 -1.60 -6.47 -17.13
C SER A 103 -0.92 -7.74 -16.59
N ALA A 104 -0.94 -7.94 -15.27
CA ALA A 104 -0.46 -9.18 -14.68
C ALA A 104 -1.29 -10.38 -15.19
N ALA A 105 -2.60 -10.22 -15.37
CA ALA A 105 -3.47 -11.25 -15.94
C ALA A 105 -3.03 -11.68 -17.34
N GLU A 106 -2.77 -10.73 -18.24
CA GLU A 106 -2.31 -11.02 -19.61
C GLU A 106 -0.94 -11.71 -19.61
N ALA A 107 0.00 -11.20 -18.80
CA ALA A 107 1.36 -11.75 -18.70
C ALA A 107 1.39 -13.21 -18.19
N PHE A 108 0.38 -13.61 -17.42
CA PHE A 108 0.24 -14.96 -16.85
C PHE A 108 -0.94 -15.75 -17.43
N SER A 109 -1.44 -15.34 -18.60
CA SER A 109 -2.51 -16.03 -19.34
C SER A 109 -2.18 -17.47 -19.77
N TRP A 110 -0.91 -17.85 -19.74
CA TRP A 110 -0.45 -19.23 -19.99
C TRP A 110 -0.59 -20.15 -18.77
N ALA A 111 -0.65 -19.60 -17.55
CA ALA A 111 -0.60 -20.38 -16.32
C ALA A 111 -1.90 -21.13 -16.05
N GLY A 112 -1.81 -22.32 -15.47
CA GLY A 112 -2.95 -23.11 -15.01
C GLY A 112 -3.62 -22.54 -13.76
N GLU A 113 -4.78 -23.10 -13.41
CA GLU A 113 -5.64 -22.62 -12.32
C GLU A 113 -4.92 -22.55 -10.97
N ASP A 114 -4.22 -23.61 -10.53
CA ASP A 114 -3.53 -23.62 -9.24
C ASP A 114 -2.52 -22.47 -9.07
N PHE A 115 -1.77 -22.14 -10.14
CA PHE A 115 -0.85 -21.00 -10.09
C PHE A 115 -1.64 -19.69 -9.97
N ARG A 116 -2.73 -19.56 -10.72
CA ARG A 116 -3.56 -18.36 -10.67
C ARG A 116 -4.23 -18.18 -9.30
N ASP A 117 -4.69 -19.28 -8.71
CA ASP A 117 -5.49 -19.29 -7.49
C ASP A 117 -4.66 -19.17 -6.21
N PHE A 118 -3.43 -19.72 -6.19
CA PHE A 118 -2.57 -19.72 -5.01
C PHE A 118 -1.41 -18.72 -5.07
N ILE A 119 -1.05 -18.23 -6.26
CA ILE A 119 0.04 -17.26 -6.44
C ILE A 119 -0.47 -15.95 -7.01
N LEU A 120 -1.01 -15.96 -8.23
CA LEU A 120 -1.29 -14.72 -8.97
C LEU A 120 -2.33 -13.84 -8.28
N ARG A 121 -3.55 -14.36 -8.05
CA ARG A 121 -4.65 -13.59 -7.46
C ARG A 121 -4.38 -13.24 -5.99
N PRO A 122 -3.99 -14.18 -5.11
CA PRO A 122 -3.75 -13.84 -3.71
C PRO A 122 -2.66 -12.79 -3.52
N SER A 123 -1.60 -12.83 -4.32
CA SER A 123 -0.51 -11.85 -4.22
C SER A 123 -0.94 -10.47 -4.76
N ALA A 124 -1.72 -10.42 -5.84
CA ALA A 124 -2.32 -9.16 -6.31
C ALA A 124 -3.24 -8.53 -5.25
N HIS A 125 -4.09 -9.34 -4.60
CA HIS A 125 -4.95 -8.87 -3.51
C HIS A 125 -4.15 -8.38 -2.30
N ALA A 126 -3.20 -9.21 -1.83
CA ALA A 126 -2.48 -8.96 -0.59
C ALA A 126 -1.46 -7.82 -0.68
N MET A 127 -0.88 -7.60 -1.85
CA MET A 127 0.23 -6.65 -2.02
C MET A 127 -0.15 -5.41 -2.81
N ALA A 128 -1.09 -5.51 -3.75
CA ALA A 128 -1.50 -4.41 -4.63
C ALA A 128 -2.96 -3.98 -4.43
N ASN A 129 -3.69 -4.62 -3.52
CA ASN A 129 -5.11 -4.32 -3.22
C ASN A 129 -6.01 -4.29 -4.47
N THR A 130 -5.72 -5.15 -5.44
CA THR A 130 -6.36 -5.14 -6.76
C THR A 130 -6.34 -6.53 -7.38
N THR A 131 -7.13 -6.76 -8.42
CA THR A 131 -7.06 -8.00 -9.21
C THR A 131 -5.96 -7.93 -10.28
N PRO A 132 -5.43 -9.08 -10.75
CA PRO A 132 -4.38 -9.14 -11.76
C PRO A 132 -4.69 -8.41 -13.08
N GLU A 133 -5.96 -8.25 -13.43
CA GLU A 133 -6.45 -7.55 -14.62
C GLU A 133 -6.26 -6.03 -14.52
N HIS A 134 -6.10 -5.50 -13.31
CA HIS A 134 -6.10 -4.07 -13.03
C HIS A 134 -4.77 -3.53 -12.49
N THR A 135 -3.72 -4.34 -12.53
CA THR A 135 -2.33 -3.92 -12.27
C THR A 135 -1.44 -4.31 -13.45
N ASN A 136 -0.45 -3.49 -13.77
CA ASN A 136 0.57 -3.88 -14.74
C ASN A 136 1.55 -4.92 -14.16
N LEU A 137 2.26 -5.62 -15.05
CA LEU A 137 3.26 -6.62 -14.70
C LEU A 137 4.44 -5.99 -13.95
N TYR A 138 4.81 -4.74 -14.25
CA TYR A 138 5.89 -4.02 -13.56
C TYR A 138 5.66 -3.96 -12.06
N HIS A 139 4.52 -3.39 -11.64
CA HIS A 139 4.16 -3.21 -10.24
C HIS A 139 3.93 -4.55 -9.55
N TYR A 140 3.27 -5.50 -10.22
CA TYR A 140 3.11 -6.86 -9.71
C TYR A 140 4.46 -7.52 -9.40
N MET A 141 5.41 -7.45 -10.34
CA MET A 141 6.74 -8.04 -10.13
C MET A 141 7.58 -7.29 -9.09
N ASN A 142 7.39 -5.96 -8.96
CA ASN A 142 7.99 -5.15 -7.90
C ASN A 142 7.61 -5.71 -6.52
N LEU A 143 6.31 -5.87 -6.28
CA LEU A 143 5.78 -6.35 -5.01
C LEU A 143 6.16 -7.81 -4.73
N MET A 144 6.08 -8.69 -5.74
CA MET A 144 6.51 -10.08 -5.62
C MET A 144 7.98 -10.18 -5.17
N ARG A 145 8.85 -9.35 -5.74
CA ARG A 145 10.27 -9.29 -5.36
C ARG A 145 10.46 -8.74 -3.96
N LEU A 146 9.74 -7.71 -3.59
CA LEU A 146 9.79 -7.13 -2.25
C LEU A 146 9.47 -8.21 -1.20
N VAL A 147 8.32 -8.85 -1.30
CA VAL A 147 7.89 -9.88 -0.35
C VAL A 147 8.80 -11.11 -0.36
N ALA A 148 9.32 -11.52 -1.52
CA ALA A 148 10.21 -12.68 -1.60
C ALA A 148 11.61 -12.46 -1.01
N THR A 149 12.04 -11.20 -0.80
CA THR A 149 13.43 -10.86 -0.45
C THR A 149 13.58 -10.13 0.88
N THR A 150 12.48 -9.93 1.62
CA THR A 150 12.49 -9.11 2.84
C THR A 150 11.71 -9.77 3.97
N SER A 151 12.06 -9.40 5.20
CA SER A 151 11.21 -9.61 6.37
C SER A 151 10.44 -8.32 6.69
N VAL A 152 9.34 -8.46 7.42
CA VAL A 152 8.48 -7.34 7.83
C VAL A 152 8.69 -7.06 9.32
N MET A 153 8.71 -5.78 9.67
CA MET A 153 8.77 -5.27 11.04
C MET A 153 7.63 -4.26 11.27
N THR A 154 7.33 -3.97 12.52
CA THR A 154 6.50 -2.83 12.92
C THR A 154 7.17 -2.10 14.07
N LEU A 155 6.83 -0.83 14.28
CA LEU A 155 7.25 -0.15 15.50
C LEU A 155 6.42 -0.65 16.70
N ARG A 156 7.05 -0.73 17.87
CA ARG A 156 6.47 -1.24 19.13
C ARG A 156 5.12 -0.60 19.48
N THR A 157 4.97 0.69 19.20
CA THR A 157 3.78 1.48 19.48
C THR A 157 3.02 1.87 18.20
N GLY A 158 3.28 1.15 17.11
CA GLY A 158 2.73 1.41 15.79
C GLY A 158 3.58 2.31 14.92
N ASN A 159 3.48 2.13 13.61
CA ASN A 159 4.24 2.83 12.58
C ASN A 159 3.99 4.35 12.60
N VAL A 160 2.86 4.80 13.15
CA VAL A 160 2.50 6.21 13.35
C VAL A 160 3.47 6.95 14.28
N THR A 161 4.17 6.25 15.17
CA THR A 161 5.11 6.87 16.12
C THR A 161 6.26 7.59 15.41
N LEU A 162 6.72 7.09 14.25
CA LEU A 162 7.78 7.76 13.48
C LEU A 162 7.34 9.15 12.97
N PRO A 163 6.26 9.30 12.17
CA PRO A 163 5.82 10.61 11.73
C PRO A 163 5.43 11.55 12.89
N GLU A 164 4.90 11.05 14.00
CA GLU A 164 4.63 11.86 15.20
C GLU A 164 5.92 12.44 15.79
N LYS A 165 6.98 11.63 15.94
CA LYS A 165 8.27 12.10 16.43
C LYS A 165 8.92 13.10 15.49
N ILE A 166 8.83 12.88 14.18
CA ILE A 166 9.32 13.83 13.18
C ILE A 166 8.57 15.16 13.31
N ALA A 167 7.24 15.11 13.38
CA ALA A 167 6.41 16.31 13.49
C ALA A 167 6.69 17.10 14.77
N ALA A 168 6.95 16.43 15.89
CA ALA A 168 7.31 17.09 17.15
C ALA A 168 8.68 17.82 17.10
N ALA A 169 9.56 17.44 16.17
CA ALA A 169 10.90 18.02 16.04
C ALA A 169 10.99 19.17 15.02
N VAL A 170 9.91 19.44 14.27
CA VAL A 170 9.89 20.47 13.21
C VAL A 170 8.67 21.38 13.35
N GLY A 171 8.71 22.56 12.73
CA GLY A 171 7.56 23.47 12.71
C GLY A 171 6.44 22.94 11.82
N VAL A 172 5.42 22.31 12.41
CA VAL A 172 4.22 21.83 11.71
C VAL A 172 3.02 22.72 12.02
N ARG A 173 2.30 23.16 10.97
CA ARG A 173 1.01 23.85 11.09
C ARG A 173 -0.11 22.92 10.65
N TYR A 174 -0.87 22.43 11.62
CA TYR A 174 -2.06 21.61 11.36
C TYR A 174 -3.25 22.48 10.92
N GLU A 175 -4.25 21.85 10.32
CA GLU A 175 -5.53 22.49 9.93
C GLU A 175 -5.36 23.71 9.00
N CYS A 176 -4.26 23.76 8.25
CA CYS A 176 -3.90 24.84 7.32
C CYS A 176 -3.89 24.32 5.87
N PRO A 177 -5.04 23.94 5.28
CA PRO A 177 -5.06 23.40 3.93
C PRO A 177 -4.59 24.45 2.92
N ALA A 178 -3.58 24.08 2.11
CA ALA A 178 -3.15 24.89 0.97
C ALA A 178 -4.20 24.84 -0.14
N GLU A 179 -4.56 26.00 -0.66
CA GLU A 179 -5.54 26.15 -1.74
C GLU A 179 -4.85 26.28 -3.11
N LYS A 180 -3.74 27.04 -3.17
CA LYS A 180 -2.95 27.21 -4.41
C LYS A 180 -1.50 27.60 -4.11
N ILE A 181 -0.61 27.30 -5.05
CA ILE A 181 0.74 27.88 -5.09
C ILE A 181 0.65 29.30 -5.66
N SER A 182 1.31 30.27 -5.03
CA SER A 182 1.34 31.65 -5.49
C SER A 182 2.60 31.95 -6.29
N PHE A 183 2.47 32.88 -7.24
CA PHE A 183 3.53 33.26 -8.16
C PHE A 183 3.63 34.77 -8.29
N SER A 184 4.87 35.26 -8.36
CA SER A 184 5.20 36.60 -8.84
C SER A 184 5.75 36.46 -10.27
N GLY A 185 4.89 36.69 -11.27
CA GLY A 185 5.20 36.34 -12.66
C GLY A 185 5.24 34.82 -12.86
N ARG A 186 6.40 34.28 -13.26
CA ARG A 186 6.63 32.81 -13.38
C ARG A 186 7.43 32.22 -12.22
N LYS A 187 7.84 33.03 -11.23
CA LYS A 187 8.58 32.56 -10.06
C LYS A 187 7.58 32.25 -8.93
N VAL A 188 7.74 31.11 -8.28
CA VAL A 188 7.04 30.79 -7.03
C VAL A 188 7.36 31.86 -5.99
N ASP A 189 6.35 32.33 -5.27
CA ASP A 189 6.53 33.28 -4.16
C ASP A 189 5.81 32.86 -2.86
N GLY A 190 5.16 31.69 -2.85
CA GLY A 190 4.52 31.16 -1.66
C GLY A 190 3.37 30.20 -1.93
N VAL A 191 2.51 30.08 -0.91
CA VAL A 191 1.25 29.34 -0.95
C VAL A 191 0.14 30.19 -0.33
N VAL A 192 -1.07 30.08 -0.88
CA VAL A 192 -2.29 30.64 -0.27
C VAL A 192 -3.05 29.50 0.39
N LEU A 193 -3.39 29.68 1.67
CA LEU A 193 -4.21 28.76 2.44
C LEU A 193 -5.70 29.01 2.17
N ALA A 194 -6.55 28.01 2.45
CA ALA A 194 -8.01 28.16 2.30
C ALA A 194 -8.62 29.24 3.22
N SER A 195 -7.89 29.66 4.27
CA SER A 195 -8.26 30.80 5.11
C SER A 195 -8.05 32.17 4.43
N GLY A 196 -7.38 32.18 3.27
CA GLY A 196 -6.92 33.40 2.60
C GLY A 196 -5.54 33.88 3.05
N GLU A 197 -4.96 33.29 4.11
CA GLU A 197 -3.59 33.60 4.54
C GLU A 197 -2.57 33.22 3.45
N SER A 198 -1.58 34.09 3.23
CA SER A 198 -0.47 33.83 2.31
C SER A 198 0.83 33.58 3.08
N ILE A 199 1.46 32.43 2.82
CA ILE A 199 2.78 32.09 3.36
C ILE A 199 3.82 32.28 2.26
N LYS A 200 4.83 33.12 2.51
CA LYS A 200 5.91 33.37 1.55
C LYS A 200 6.94 32.25 1.56
N ALA A 201 7.35 31.81 0.36
CA ALA A 201 8.41 30.82 0.16
C ALA A 201 8.99 30.95 -1.25
N ASP A 202 10.31 30.76 -1.39
CA ASP A 202 10.97 30.69 -2.70
C ASP A 202 10.81 29.33 -3.39
N HIS A 203 10.49 28.29 -2.61
CA HIS A 203 10.27 26.94 -3.11
C HIS A 203 9.16 26.23 -2.34
N VAL A 204 8.32 25.48 -3.04
CA VAL A 204 7.22 24.68 -2.48
C VAL A 204 7.43 23.21 -2.80
N ILE A 205 7.52 22.37 -1.76
CA ILE A 205 7.47 20.90 -1.90
C ILE A 205 6.00 20.46 -1.73
N VAL A 206 5.43 19.91 -2.80
CA VAL A 206 4.07 19.35 -2.81
C VAL A 206 4.14 17.89 -2.37
N ALA A 207 3.73 17.64 -1.12
CA ALA A 207 3.70 16.31 -0.51
C ALA A 207 2.27 15.78 -0.26
N THR A 208 1.29 16.30 -0.98
CA THR A 208 -0.12 15.89 -0.91
C THR A 208 -0.38 14.69 -1.83
N PRO A 209 -1.49 13.95 -1.64
CA PRO A 209 -1.89 12.94 -2.63
C PRO A 209 -2.05 13.56 -4.01
N VAL A 210 -1.72 12.81 -5.07
CA VAL A 210 -1.54 13.40 -6.41
C VAL A 210 -2.78 14.10 -6.96
N GLY A 211 -3.98 13.61 -6.62
CA GLY A 211 -5.24 14.30 -6.97
C GLY A 211 -5.40 15.67 -6.32
N TYR A 212 -4.88 15.86 -5.10
CA TYR A 212 -4.82 17.18 -4.46
C TYR A 212 -3.71 18.05 -5.03
N ALA A 213 -2.55 17.47 -5.35
CA ALA A 213 -1.46 18.20 -6.02
C ALA A 213 -1.94 18.84 -7.34
N ALA A 214 -2.83 18.17 -8.08
CA ALA A 214 -3.44 18.71 -9.30
C ALA A 214 -4.18 20.04 -9.07
N LYS A 215 -4.87 20.19 -7.93
CA LYS A 215 -5.64 21.41 -7.59
C LYS A 215 -4.72 22.60 -7.27
N LEU A 216 -3.51 22.32 -6.80
CA LEU A 216 -2.51 23.34 -6.47
C LEU A 216 -1.79 23.90 -7.70
N MET A 217 -1.84 23.19 -8.84
CA MET A 217 -1.09 23.56 -10.04
C MET A 217 -1.76 24.72 -10.79
N PRO A 218 -1.00 25.76 -11.18
CA PRO A 218 -1.50 26.88 -11.97
C PRO A 218 -1.75 26.46 -13.43
N ASP A 219 -2.52 27.26 -14.16
CA ASP A 219 -2.90 26.97 -15.55
C ASP A 219 -1.72 26.87 -16.50
N HIS A 220 -0.64 27.64 -16.29
CA HIS A 220 0.57 27.53 -17.12
C HIS A 220 1.33 26.21 -16.94
N LEU A 221 1.00 25.41 -15.91
CA LEU A 221 1.46 24.04 -15.70
C LEU A 221 0.35 23.01 -16.00
N ALA A 222 -0.50 23.29 -17.00
CA ALA A 222 -1.63 22.44 -17.40
C ALA A 222 -1.26 20.96 -17.64
N ASN A 223 -0.08 20.68 -18.18
CA ASN A 223 0.37 19.29 -18.40
C ASN A 223 0.54 18.53 -17.07
N ALA A 224 1.15 19.18 -16.07
CA ALA A 224 1.29 18.60 -14.73
C ALA A 224 -0.08 18.41 -14.08
N ARG A 225 -0.94 19.43 -14.15
CA ARG A 225 -2.32 19.37 -13.65
C ARG A 225 -3.11 18.21 -14.27
N THR A 226 -2.98 18.01 -15.58
CA THR A 226 -3.66 16.94 -16.31
C THR A 226 -3.18 15.57 -15.86
N PHE A 227 -1.86 15.35 -15.77
CA PHE A 227 -1.31 14.09 -15.29
C PHE A 227 -1.75 13.79 -13.85
N LEU A 228 -1.57 14.77 -12.95
CA LEU A 228 -1.88 14.63 -11.52
C LEU A 228 -3.37 14.38 -11.29
N GLY A 229 -4.24 15.12 -11.97
CA GLY A 229 -5.70 15.00 -11.84
C GLY A 229 -6.26 13.74 -12.48
N GLY A 230 -5.59 13.20 -13.50
CA GLY A 230 -5.95 11.94 -14.16
C GLY A 230 -5.26 10.70 -13.59
N PHE A 231 -4.50 10.82 -12.50
CA PHE A 231 -3.78 9.69 -11.93
C PHE A 231 -4.77 8.65 -11.37
N PRO A 232 -4.72 7.37 -11.81
CA PRO A 232 -5.64 6.36 -11.32
C PRO A 232 -5.50 6.12 -9.82
N ASN A 233 -6.61 6.13 -9.10
CA ASN A 233 -6.70 5.81 -7.66
C ASN A 233 -7.85 4.81 -7.43
N ALA A 234 -7.85 4.15 -6.28
CA ALA A 234 -9.02 3.47 -5.75
C ALA A 234 -9.25 3.89 -4.28
N PRO A 235 -10.51 4.17 -3.88
CA PRO A 235 -10.87 4.22 -2.48
C PRO A 235 -10.52 2.91 -1.79
N PHE A 236 -10.07 3.02 -0.54
CA PHE A 236 -9.69 1.88 0.27
C PHE A 236 -10.31 1.99 1.65
N GLY A 237 -10.99 0.94 2.10
CA GLY A 237 -11.63 0.93 3.41
C GLY A 237 -11.38 -0.35 4.16
N LEU A 238 -10.86 -0.26 5.37
CA LEU A 238 -10.62 -1.42 6.22
C LEU A 238 -11.74 -1.55 7.23
N VAL A 239 -12.28 -2.77 7.38
CA VAL A 239 -13.24 -3.07 8.45
C VAL A 239 -12.51 -3.86 9.52
N TYR A 240 -12.47 -3.33 10.74
CA TYR A 240 -11.87 -3.96 11.90
C TYR A 240 -12.94 -4.57 12.79
N PHE A 241 -12.66 -5.77 13.29
CA PHE A 241 -13.48 -6.48 14.26
C PHE A 241 -12.65 -6.74 15.51
N PHE A 242 -13.07 -6.16 16.63
CA PHE A 242 -12.53 -6.46 17.94
C PHE A 242 -13.34 -7.60 18.54
N LEU A 243 -12.65 -8.69 18.88
CA LEU A 243 -13.27 -9.91 19.34
C LEU A 243 -13.20 -10.01 20.87
N ASP A 244 -14.13 -10.74 21.48
CA ASP A 244 -14.13 -11.04 22.92
C ASP A 244 -13.04 -12.04 23.34
N ARG A 245 -12.51 -12.80 22.38
CA ARG A 245 -11.53 -13.88 22.56
C ARG A 245 -10.54 -13.94 21.40
N PRO A 246 -9.35 -14.56 21.57
CA PRO A 246 -8.45 -14.83 20.46
C PRO A 246 -9.01 -15.93 19.54
N LEU A 247 -8.59 -15.93 18.28
CA LEU A 247 -8.79 -17.07 17.39
C LEU A 247 -7.69 -18.11 17.64
N MET A 248 -8.08 -19.38 17.75
CA MET A 248 -7.15 -20.49 17.98
C MET A 248 -6.48 -20.93 16.67
N THR A 249 -5.51 -20.15 16.22
CA THR A 249 -4.85 -20.34 14.92
C THR A 249 -3.47 -19.67 14.90
N ASP A 250 -2.53 -20.30 14.19
CA ASP A 250 -1.23 -19.70 13.93
C ASP A 250 -1.23 -18.83 12.67
N ALA A 251 -2.28 -18.85 11.86
CA ALA A 251 -2.31 -18.05 10.64
C ALA A 251 -2.58 -16.57 10.94
N TYR A 252 -1.75 -15.69 10.39
CA TYR A 252 -1.91 -14.24 10.55
C TYR A 252 -2.62 -13.58 9.37
N VAL A 253 -2.57 -14.22 8.19
CA VAL A 253 -3.18 -13.71 6.95
C VAL A 253 -3.99 -14.81 6.28
N TYR A 254 -5.18 -14.43 5.81
CA TYR A 254 -6.16 -15.32 5.19
C TYR A 254 -6.47 -14.82 3.80
N LEU A 255 -6.31 -15.71 2.83
CA LEU A 255 -6.43 -15.46 1.40
C LEU A 255 -7.34 -16.53 0.80
N GLY A 256 -7.77 -16.35 -0.44
CA GLY A 256 -8.39 -17.44 -1.21
C GLY A 256 -9.84 -17.20 -1.63
N HIS A 257 -10.33 -15.97 -1.62
CA HIS A 257 -11.57 -15.63 -2.32
C HIS A 257 -11.45 -15.65 -3.86
N ALA A 258 -10.37 -16.18 -4.43
CA ALA A 258 -10.07 -16.14 -5.86
C ALA A 258 -11.15 -16.75 -6.77
N TYR A 259 -12.06 -17.56 -6.25
CA TYR A 259 -13.18 -18.19 -6.98
C TYR A 259 -14.56 -17.76 -6.43
N ARG A 260 -14.61 -16.71 -5.59
CA ARG A 260 -15.85 -16.14 -5.05
C ARG A 260 -15.96 -14.68 -5.46
N ASP A 261 -17.15 -14.27 -5.89
CA ASP A 261 -17.43 -12.85 -6.10
C ASP A 261 -17.65 -12.18 -4.73
N THR A 262 -16.60 -11.52 -4.24
CA THR A 262 -16.54 -10.94 -2.89
C THR A 262 -15.81 -9.62 -2.95
N VAL A 263 -16.13 -8.74 -2.01
CA VAL A 263 -15.52 -7.43 -1.88
C VAL A 263 -14.25 -7.53 -1.04
N PHE A 264 -14.30 -8.26 0.07
CA PHE A 264 -13.21 -8.42 1.01
C PHE A 264 -12.45 -9.72 0.76
N ASN A 265 -11.42 -9.68 -0.09
CA ASN A 265 -10.72 -10.88 -0.56
C ASN A 265 -9.60 -11.37 0.38
N MET A 266 -9.32 -10.64 1.45
CA MET A 266 -8.28 -10.97 2.43
C MET A 266 -8.73 -10.58 3.85
N ALA A 267 -8.24 -11.32 4.84
CA ALA A 267 -8.32 -10.91 6.24
C ALA A 267 -6.96 -11.03 6.94
N ILE A 268 -6.73 -10.18 7.94
CA ILE A 268 -5.53 -10.22 8.80
C ILE A 268 -5.97 -10.40 10.24
N ASN A 269 -5.34 -11.34 10.94
CA ASN A 269 -5.41 -11.52 12.38
C ASN A 269 -4.24 -10.76 13.04
N HIS A 270 -4.54 -9.57 13.53
CA HIS A 270 -3.53 -8.65 14.10
C HIS A 270 -2.98 -9.16 15.43
N SER A 271 -3.75 -9.93 16.20
CA SER A 271 -3.29 -10.54 17.45
C SER A 271 -2.17 -11.56 17.20
N VAL A 272 -2.15 -12.19 16.03
CA VAL A 272 -1.09 -13.12 15.62
C VAL A 272 0.04 -12.40 14.89
N LYS A 273 -0.31 -11.41 14.04
CA LYS A 273 0.66 -10.65 13.24
C LYS A 273 1.55 -9.75 14.10
N THR A 274 0.94 -9.00 15.01
CA THR A 274 1.57 -7.97 15.84
C THR A 274 1.10 -8.12 17.30
N PRO A 275 1.43 -9.25 17.98
CA PRO A 275 0.94 -9.52 19.33
C PRO A 275 1.33 -8.44 20.36
N HIS A 276 2.46 -7.78 20.15
CA HIS A 276 2.92 -6.66 21.00
C HIS A 276 1.98 -5.44 20.96
N MET A 277 1.11 -5.32 19.94
CA MET A 277 0.08 -4.28 19.84
C MET A 277 -1.28 -4.71 20.40
N VAL A 278 -1.43 -5.97 20.85
CA VAL A 278 -2.68 -6.52 21.38
C VAL A 278 -2.44 -7.10 22.80
N PRO A 279 -2.05 -6.27 23.79
CA PRO A 279 -1.71 -6.72 25.13
C PRO A 279 -2.88 -7.36 25.90
N SER A 280 -4.14 -7.16 25.48
CA SER A 280 -5.28 -7.84 26.12
C SER A 280 -5.29 -9.36 25.91
N GLY A 281 -4.60 -9.85 24.88
CA GLY A 281 -4.68 -11.25 24.45
C GLY A 281 -5.98 -11.63 23.73
N LYS A 282 -6.88 -10.67 23.47
CA LYS A 282 -8.10 -10.88 22.66
C LYS A 282 -7.77 -10.91 21.15
N GLY A 283 -8.81 -10.95 20.31
CA GLY A 283 -8.70 -10.93 18.85
C GLY A 283 -8.90 -9.54 18.25
N ILE A 284 -8.08 -9.18 17.26
CA ILE A 284 -8.40 -8.11 16.30
C ILE A 284 -8.27 -8.67 14.89
N LEU A 285 -9.37 -8.67 14.15
CA LEU A 285 -9.38 -8.96 12.72
C LEU A 285 -9.51 -7.68 11.92
N SER A 286 -8.99 -7.69 10.70
CA SER A 286 -9.38 -6.72 9.68
C SER A 286 -9.71 -7.42 8.38
N ALA A 287 -10.80 -7.01 7.73
CA ALA A 287 -11.15 -7.39 6.37
C ALA A 287 -10.60 -6.36 5.38
N TRP A 288 -10.01 -6.86 4.30
CA TRP A 288 -9.30 -6.08 3.28
C TRP A 288 -10.00 -6.18 1.93
N PRO A 289 -10.49 -5.06 1.38
CA PRO A 289 -11.11 -5.05 0.08
C PRO A 289 -10.08 -4.95 -1.05
N CYS A 290 -10.49 -5.33 -2.25
CA CYS A 290 -9.68 -5.16 -3.46
C CYS A 290 -10.47 -4.46 -4.57
N TYR A 291 -9.77 -3.63 -5.34
CA TYR A 291 -10.27 -3.11 -6.62
C TYR A 291 -10.44 -4.29 -7.60
N PRO A 292 -11.50 -4.34 -8.44
CA PRO A 292 -12.45 -3.26 -8.74
C PRO A 292 -13.64 -3.20 -7.79
N ASN A 293 -13.91 -4.26 -7.03
CA ASN A 293 -15.09 -4.35 -6.17
C ASN A 293 -15.09 -3.32 -5.04
N SER A 294 -13.93 -2.75 -4.70
CA SER A 294 -13.81 -1.65 -3.75
C SER A 294 -14.10 -0.25 -4.30
N ALA A 295 -14.37 -0.10 -5.60
CA ALA A 295 -14.51 1.22 -6.24
C ALA A 295 -15.72 2.01 -5.72
N ASP A 296 -16.80 1.33 -5.32
CA ASP A 296 -18.04 1.95 -4.85
C ASP A 296 -18.09 2.15 -3.32
N PHE A 297 -16.94 2.04 -2.63
CA PHE A 297 -16.87 2.11 -1.17
C PHE A 297 -17.45 3.40 -0.58
N ASP A 298 -17.25 4.52 -1.27
CA ASP A 298 -17.73 5.83 -0.83
C ASP A 298 -19.26 5.96 -0.91
N GLN A 299 -19.93 5.04 -1.63
CA GLN A 299 -21.40 5.02 -1.75
C GLN A 299 -22.06 4.20 -0.63
N LEU A 300 -21.30 3.35 0.06
CA LEU A 300 -21.82 2.47 1.11
C LEU A 300 -21.68 3.13 2.48
N THR A 301 -22.64 2.91 3.36
CA THR A 301 -22.57 3.27 4.78
C THR A 301 -21.60 2.34 5.55
N ASN A 302 -21.18 2.75 6.75
CA ASN A 302 -20.33 1.90 7.58
C ASN A 302 -21.01 0.58 7.96
N THR A 303 -22.32 0.60 8.22
CA THR A 303 -23.09 -0.61 8.54
C THR A 303 -23.13 -1.59 7.37
N GLU A 304 -23.34 -1.10 6.15
CA GLU A 304 -23.31 -1.94 4.95
C GLU A 304 -21.93 -2.56 4.73
N LEU A 305 -20.85 -1.78 4.87
CA LEU A 305 -19.48 -2.28 4.77
C LEU A 305 -19.18 -3.34 5.84
N ILE A 306 -19.63 -3.14 7.09
CA ILE A 306 -19.46 -4.11 8.17
C ILE A 306 -20.17 -5.42 7.85
N ASN A 307 -21.42 -5.36 7.38
CA ASN A 307 -22.20 -6.54 7.02
C ASN A 307 -21.58 -7.30 5.83
N LEU A 308 -21.13 -6.58 4.81
CA LEU A 308 -20.39 -7.15 3.67
C LEU A 308 -19.10 -7.84 4.11
N ALA A 309 -18.30 -7.16 4.94
CA ALA A 309 -17.06 -7.70 5.46
C ALA A 309 -17.29 -8.97 6.28
N LEU A 310 -18.26 -8.97 7.21
CA LEU A 310 -18.61 -10.16 8.00
C LEU A 310 -19.02 -11.33 7.10
N LYS A 311 -19.90 -11.09 6.13
CA LYS A 311 -20.36 -12.09 5.16
C LYS A 311 -19.18 -12.70 4.38
N ASP A 312 -18.25 -11.87 3.95
CA ASP A 312 -17.11 -12.33 3.15
C ASP A 312 -16.12 -13.12 4.02
N ILE A 313 -15.71 -12.59 5.18
CA ILE A 313 -14.69 -13.24 6.03
C ILE A 313 -15.20 -14.44 6.82
N ASP A 314 -16.52 -14.66 6.95
CA ASP A 314 -17.10 -15.86 7.56
C ASP A 314 -16.58 -17.15 6.89
N ALA A 315 -16.21 -17.06 5.60
CA ALA A 315 -15.53 -18.13 4.88
C ALA A 315 -14.21 -18.58 5.50
N PHE A 316 -13.48 -17.65 6.10
CA PHE A 316 -12.23 -17.91 6.81
C PHE A 316 -12.50 -18.24 8.29
N PHE A 317 -13.56 -17.68 8.86
CA PHE A 317 -13.87 -17.77 10.28
C PHE A 317 -15.36 -18.04 10.49
N PRO A 318 -15.84 -19.29 10.29
CA PRO A 318 -17.25 -19.59 10.43
C PRO A 318 -17.79 -19.20 11.80
N GLY A 319 -18.83 -18.37 11.84
CA GLY A 319 -19.46 -17.91 13.08
C GLY A 319 -18.76 -16.74 13.78
N VAL A 320 -17.76 -16.11 13.15
CA VAL A 320 -16.98 -15.03 13.78
C VAL A 320 -17.81 -13.85 14.25
N ALA A 321 -18.98 -13.62 13.64
CA ALA A 321 -19.91 -12.57 14.05
C ALA A 321 -20.31 -12.68 15.54
N GLU A 322 -20.39 -13.90 16.08
CA GLU A 322 -20.71 -14.14 17.50
C GLU A 322 -19.60 -13.69 18.46
N TYR A 323 -18.37 -13.50 17.97
CA TYR A 323 -17.22 -13.10 18.77
C TYR A 323 -17.00 -11.58 18.75
N VAL A 324 -17.67 -10.85 17.86
CA VAL A 324 -17.44 -9.42 17.65
C VAL A 324 -18.07 -8.60 18.79
N GLU A 325 -17.23 -7.98 19.61
CA GLU A 325 -17.68 -6.98 20.60
C GLU A 325 -17.88 -5.61 19.96
N GLU A 326 -17.07 -5.29 18.94
CA GLU A 326 -17.11 -3.99 18.27
C GLU A 326 -16.56 -4.11 16.84
N ALA A 327 -17.22 -3.41 15.89
CA ALA A 327 -16.75 -3.28 14.51
C ALA A 327 -16.53 -1.81 14.15
N ARG A 328 -15.45 -1.51 13.42
CA ARG A 328 -15.12 -0.14 12.98
C ARG A 328 -14.67 -0.12 11.54
N VAL A 329 -15.05 0.95 10.83
CA VAL A 329 -14.61 1.19 9.44
C VAL A 329 -13.59 2.32 9.44
N GLN A 330 -12.41 2.06 8.90
CA GLN A 330 -11.44 3.08 8.51
C GLN A 330 -11.57 3.33 7.01
N ARG A 331 -11.79 4.59 6.60
CA ARG A 331 -11.87 4.98 5.20
C ARG A 331 -10.64 5.75 4.75
N HIS A 332 -10.23 5.50 3.52
CA HIS A 332 -9.18 6.20 2.79
C HIS A 332 -9.71 6.53 1.38
N PRO A 333 -10.31 7.71 1.17
CA PRO A 333 -10.85 8.10 -0.14
C PRO A 333 -9.78 8.14 -1.23
N TRP A 334 -8.58 8.59 -0.86
CA TRP A 334 -7.35 8.35 -1.62
C TRP A 334 -6.61 7.17 -0.98
N GLY A 335 -7.01 5.96 -1.37
CA GLY A 335 -6.53 4.74 -0.76
C GLY A 335 -5.17 4.34 -1.28
N VAL A 336 -5.15 3.93 -2.55
CA VAL A 336 -3.96 3.39 -3.21
C VAL A 336 -3.89 3.94 -4.65
N GLY A 337 -2.76 4.59 -4.97
CA GLY A 337 -2.43 4.94 -6.35
C GLY A 337 -2.34 3.68 -7.21
N ARG A 338 -3.12 3.61 -8.28
CA ARG A 338 -3.21 2.43 -9.15
C ARG A 338 -2.20 2.50 -10.28
N LEU A 339 -1.27 1.56 -10.29
CA LEU A 339 -0.30 1.37 -11.37
C LEU A 339 -0.89 0.45 -12.45
N SER A 340 -1.81 1.02 -13.23
CA SER A 340 -2.43 0.36 -14.38
C SER A 340 -1.45 0.25 -15.57
N VAL A 341 -1.88 -0.42 -16.62
CA VAL A 341 -1.14 -0.55 -17.89
C VAL A 341 -0.68 0.83 -18.40
N GLY A 342 0.61 0.95 -18.73
CA GLY A 342 1.25 2.16 -19.26
C GLY A 342 1.47 3.28 -18.25
N GLN A 343 1.28 3.04 -16.95
CA GLN A 343 1.36 4.09 -15.93
C GLN A 343 2.79 4.50 -15.60
N HIS A 344 3.78 3.60 -15.65
CA HIS A 344 5.17 3.95 -15.35
C HIS A 344 5.75 4.90 -16.41
N ALA A 345 5.45 4.67 -17.69
CA ALA A 345 5.85 5.58 -18.77
C ALA A 345 5.28 6.99 -18.57
N LYS A 346 4.00 7.11 -18.15
CA LYS A 346 3.36 8.40 -17.85
C LYS A 346 4.02 9.08 -16.64
N ILE A 347 4.33 8.32 -15.59
CA ILE A 347 5.04 8.80 -14.40
C ILE A 347 6.41 9.36 -14.80
N LEU A 348 7.19 8.64 -15.61
CA LEU A 348 8.53 9.09 -16.03
C LEU A 348 8.46 10.38 -16.83
N LYS A 349 7.48 10.49 -17.73
CA LYS A 349 7.23 11.74 -18.46
C LYS A 349 6.93 12.89 -17.49
N PHE A 350 6.04 12.67 -16.52
CA PHE A 350 5.74 13.68 -15.50
C PHE A 350 6.97 14.06 -14.67
N LYS A 351 7.77 13.08 -14.19
CA LYS A 351 8.99 13.35 -13.40
C LYS A 351 9.96 14.22 -14.19
N LYS A 352 10.17 13.92 -15.47
CA LYS A 352 11.00 14.74 -16.38
C LYS A 352 10.45 16.17 -16.53
N ASP A 353 9.15 16.34 -16.72
CA ASP A 353 8.55 17.66 -16.82
C ASP A 353 8.71 18.43 -15.49
N ALA A 354 8.51 17.76 -14.35
CA ALA A 354 8.59 18.33 -13.02
C ALA A 354 10.01 18.80 -12.62
N GLU A 355 11.06 18.21 -13.19
CA GLU A 355 12.44 18.68 -13.03
C GLU A 355 12.66 20.08 -13.62
N SER A 356 11.85 20.49 -14.60
CA SER A 356 11.94 21.82 -15.21
C SER A 356 11.24 22.93 -14.39
N PHE A 357 10.41 22.57 -13.40
CA PHE A 357 9.63 23.56 -12.65
C PHE A 357 10.50 24.28 -11.62
N SER A 358 10.77 25.56 -11.85
CA SER A 358 11.50 26.40 -10.91
C SER A 358 10.66 26.68 -9.65
N GLY A 359 11.25 26.44 -8.47
CA GLY A 359 10.58 26.68 -7.18
C GLY A 359 9.52 25.64 -6.79
N ILE A 360 9.37 24.53 -7.52
CA ILE A 360 8.39 23.48 -7.20
C ILE A 360 9.06 22.12 -7.21
N SER A 361 8.74 21.29 -6.23
CA SER A 361 9.10 19.87 -6.23
C SER A 361 7.94 19.03 -5.71
N PHE A 362 7.92 17.76 -6.10
CA PHE A 362 6.91 16.80 -5.66
C PHE A 362 7.57 15.74 -4.78
N ALA A 363 6.90 15.36 -3.71
CA ALA A 363 7.25 14.24 -2.85
C ALA A 363 6.01 13.39 -2.60
N GLY A 364 6.15 12.08 -2.59
CA GLY A 364 5.03 11.16 -2.47
C GLY A 364 5.38 9.78 -3.02
N ASN A 365 4.60 8.79 -2.60
CA ASN A 365 4.80 7.39 -2.98
C ASN A 365 4.04 6.98 -4.26
N ASP A 366 2.99 7.69 -4.65
CA ASP A 366 2.17 7.39 -5.84
C ASP A 366 3.01 7.34 -7.13
N TYR A 367 4.10 8.11 -7.21
CA TYR A 367 5.01 8.12 -8.36
C TYR A 367 5.99 6.93 -8.37
N ASP A 368 6.17 6.23 -7.26
CA ASP A 368 7.34 5.36 -7.02
C ASP A 368 6.96 4.02 -6.35
N GLY A 369 5.74 3.51 -6.60
CA GLY A 369 5.36 2.14 -6.21
C GLY A 369 4.60 1.99 -4.90
N VAL A 370 4.05 3.06 -4.32
CA VAL A 370 3.19 3.05 -3.11
C VAL A 370 3.85 2.39 -1.89
N HIS A 371 5.14 2.62 -1.67
CA HIS A 371 5.88 2.16 -0.49
C HIS A 371 6.18 3.30 0.49
N MET A 372 6.33 2.99 1.79
CA MET A 372 6.80 3.98 2.77
C MET A 372 8.25 4.40 2.47
N GLU A 373 9.12 3.48 2.04
CA GLU A 373 10.48 3.81 1.60
C GLU A 373 10.48 4.77 0.40
N SER A 374 9.56 4.59 -0.57
CA SER A 374 9.40 5.50 -1.71
C SER A 374 9.02 6.91 -1.24
N ALA A 375 8.13 7.01 -0.24
CA ALA A 375 7.77 8.31 0.36
C ALA A 375 8.99 8.99 0.99
N VAL A 376 9.78 8.28 1.81
CA VAL A 376 10.99 8.83 2.44
C VAL A 376 12.01 9.26 1.39
N ARG A 377 12.32 8.40 0.41
CA ARG A 377 13.27 8.70 -0.67
C ARG A 377 12.83 9.91 -1.49
N SER A 378 11.54 10.01 -1.81
CA SER A 378 11.01 11.15 -2.57
C SER A 378 11.09 12.46 -1.78
N GLY A 379 10.82 12.45 -0.48
CA GLY A 379 11.02 13.60 0.41
C GLY A 379 12.46 14.04 0.47
N MET A 380 13.40 13.10 0.61
CA MET A 380 14.84 13.39 0.59
C MET A 380 15.29 14.01 -0.73
N ARG A 381 14.85 13.47 -1.88
CA ARG A 381 15.16 14.04 -3.20
C ARG A 381 14.61 15.46 -3.36
N ALA A 382 13.38 15.70 -2.92
CA ALA A 382 12.78 17.03 -2.97
C ALA A 382 13.54 18.03 -2.08
N ALA A 383 13.92 17.64 -0.86
CA ALA A 383 14.72 18.48 0.03
C ALA A 383 16.12 18.77 -0.55
N ASN A 384 16.80 17.76 -1.11
CA ASN A 384 18.11 17.95 -1.74
C ASN A 384 18.05 18.90 -2.94
N ARG A 385 16.96 18.84 -3.73
CA ARG A 385 16.75 19.78 -4.84
C ARG A 385 16.58 21.22 -4.36
N VAL A 386 15.89 21.43 -3.23
CA VAL A 386 15.79 22.75 -2.59
C VAL A 386 17.18 23.23 -2.17
N LEU A 387 17.94 22.42 -1.45
CA LEU A 387 19.27 22.78 -0.96
C LEU A 387 20.27 23.08 -2.08
N ALA A 388 20.21 22.34 -3.19
CA ALA A 388 21.07 22.57 -4.36
C ALA A 388 20.72 23.85 -5.14
N GLY A 389 19.48 24.33 -5.03
CA GLY A 389 18.98 25.52 -5.73
C GLY A 389 19.01 26.81 -4.89
N ILE A 390 19.39 26.75 -3.61
CA ILE A 390 19.54 27.91 -2.70
C ILE A 390 20.91 28.61 -2.87
N SER A 391 21.74 28.19 -3.84
CA SER A 391 23.07 28.78 -4.10
C SER A 391 23.00 30.19 -4.73
#